data_AF-A0A2G5WLA4-F1
#
_entry.id   AF-A0A2G5WLA4-F1
#
_cell.length_a   1.000
_cell.length_b   1.000
_cell.length_c   1.000
_cell.angle_alpha   90.00
_cell.angle_beta   90.00
_cell.angle_gamma   90.00
#
_symmetry.space_group_name_H-M   'P 1'
#
loop_
_entity.id
_entity.type
_entity.pdbx_description
1 polymer ?
#
loop_
_entity_poly.entity_id
_entity_poly.type
_entity_poly.pdbx_seq_one_letter_code
_entity_poly.pdbx_strand_id
1 'polypeptide(L)'
;MGSINSEMIRKSLYYMIKEQIKQHELKEQLVRYVDYQSNRGFPFGELLILHYNMFNGTKTEEIYSVAAAVEMLILSFDILDDFEDDDCKDKPWSMEPNVALNATTALLFLCISVIRNTRFKNKEQGISILSE
;
A
#
# COMPACT_ATOMS: atom_id res chain seq x y z
N MET A 1 0.56 3.40 20.22
CA MET A 1 0.58 4.81 19.78
C MET A 1 1.54 4.87 18.60
N GLY A 2 1.03 5.03 17.38
CA GLY A 2 1.86 4.92 16.15
C GLY A 2 2.85 6.08 16.02
N SER A 3 3.94 5.86 15.28
CA SER A 3 4.89 6.93 14.95
C SER A 3 4.22 8.00 14.06
N ILE A 4 4.77 9.22 14.03
CA ILE A 4 4.31 10.27 13.10
C ILE A 4 4.34 9.77 11.65
N ASN A 5 5.35 8.95 11.30
CA ASN A 5 5.46 8.34 9.99
C ASN A 5 4.29 7.40 9.71
N SER A 6 3.92 6.55 10.66
CA SER A 6 2.78 5.64 10.55
C SER A 6 1.48 6.39 10.26
N GLU A 7 1.24 7.51 10.95
CA GLU A 7 0.04 8.32 10.73
C GLU A 7 0.02 8.94 9.32
N MET A 8 1.17 9.45 8.85
CA MET A 8 1.29 10.03 7.51
C MET A 8 1.15 8.97 6.41
N ILE A 9 1.73 7.78 6.59
CA ILE A 9 1.54 6.65 5.68
C ILE A 9 0.07 6.27 5.61
N ARG A 10 -0.62 6.16 6.75
CA ARG A 10 -2.05 5.84 6.79
C ARG A 10 -2.89 6.87 6.06
N LYS A 11 -2.62 8.16 6.28
CA LYS A 11 -3.30 9.26 5.58
C LYS A 11 -3.09 9.17 4.07
N SER A 12 -1.86 8.92 3.63
CA SER A 12 -1.54 8.74 2.22
C SER A 12 -2.26 7.53 1.60
N LEU A 13 -2.30 6.38 2.30
CA LEU A 13 -3.06 5.20 1.87
C LEU A 13 -4.53 5.51 1.61
N TYR A 14 -5.22 6.08 2.61
CA TYR A 14 -6.64 6.43 2.45
C TYR A 14 -6.87 7.43 1.34
N TYR A 15 -6.02 8.46 1.22
CA TYR A 15 -6.14 9.45 0.17
C TYR A 15 -6.05 8.79 -1.21
N MET A 16 -5.03 7.96 -1.44
CA MET A 16 -4.85 7.30 -2.74
C MET A 16 -6.01 6.35 -3.08
N ILE A 17 -6.49 5.57 -2.12
CA ILE A 17 -7.65 4.70 -2.32
C ILE A 17 -8.90 5.52 -2.64
N LYS A 18 -9.16 6.61 -1.89
CA LYS A 18 -10.37 7.42 -2.07
C LYS A 18 -10.38 8.19 -3.40
N GLU A 19 -9.22 8.68 -3.84
CA GLU A 19 -9.09 9.47 -5.07
C GLU A 19 -9.08 8.60 -6.33
N GLN A 20 -8.39 7.44 -6.30
CA GLN A 20 -8.15 6.65 -7.51
C GLN A 20 -9.23 5.58 -7.74
N ILE A 21 -9.88 5.07 -6.69
CA ILE A 21 -10.90 4.03 -6.81
C ILE A 21 -12.28 4.69 -6.94
N LYS A 22 -12.98 4.43 -8.05
CA LYS A 22 -14.32 5.01 -8.30
C LYS A 22 -15.45 4.12 -7.82
N GLN A 23 -15.29 2.81 -7.92
CA GLN A 23 -16.30 1.86 -7.45
C GLN A 23 -16.39 1.91 -5.92
N HIS A 24 -17.59 2.18 -5.41
CA HIS A 24 -17.83 2.39 -3.98
C HIS A 24 -17.50 1.16 -3.14
N GLU A 25 -18.03 0.01 -3.51
CA GLU A 25 -17.85 -1.26 -2.79
C GLU A 25 -16.37 -1.65 -2.72
N LEU A 26 -15.64 -1.61 -3.85
CA LEU A 26 -14.20 -1.88 -3.88
C LEU A 26 -13.41 -0.93 -2.99
N LYS A 27 -13.78 0.36 -2.98
CA LYS A 27 -13.15 1.37 -2.11
C LYS A 27 -13.37 1.04 -0.63
N GLU A 28 -14.58 0.66 -0.24
CA GLU A 28 -14.89 0.28 1.14
C GLU A 28 -14.11 -0.96 1.57
N GLN A 29 -14.01 -1.97 0.72
CA GLN A 29 -13.23 -3.18 1.01
C GLN A 29 -11.73 -2.87 1.15
N LEU A 30 -11.17 -2.06 0.24
CA LEU A 30 -9.77 -1.64 0.33
C LEU A 30 -9.47 -0.88 1.62
N VAL A 31 -10.37 0.01 2.04
CA VAL A 31 -10.25 0.72 3.32
C VAL A 31 -10.26 -0.26 4.48
N ARG A 32 -11.17 -1.25 4.48
CA ARG A 32 -11.23 -2.29 5.52
C ARG A 32 -9.96 -3.13 5.60
N TYR A 33 -9.35 -3.48 4.46
CA TYR A 33 -8.12 -4.27 4.43
C TYR A 33 -6.94 -3.45 4.95
N VAL A 34 -6.85 -2.18 4.57
CA VAL A 34 -5.85 -1.24 5.13
C VAL A 34 -6.04 -1.05 6.63
N ASP A 35 -7.28 -0.90 7.11
CA ASP A 35 -7.59 -0.79 8.53
C ASP A 35 -7.10 -2.02 9.30
N TYR A 36 -7.38 -3.21 8.76
CA TYR A 36 -6.90 -4.47 9.33
C TYR A 36 -5.37 -4.52 9.41
N GLN A 37 -4.68 -4.18 8.32
CA GLN A 37 -3.21 -4.15 8.26
C GLN A 37 -2.64 -3.11 9.24
N SER A 38 -3.29 -1.95 9.38
CA SER A 38 -2.81 -0.86 10.22
C SER A 38 -2.69 -1.22 11.70
N ASN A 39 -3.39 -2.28 12.15
CA ASN A 39 -3.23 -2.82 13.51
C ASN A 39 -1.83 -3.38 13.77
N ARG A 40 -1.13 -3.83 12.72
CA ARG A 40 0.27 -4.31 12.75
C ARG A 40 1.28 -3.18 12.51
N GLY A 41 0.81 -1.97 12.20
CA GLY A 41 1.65 -0.84 11.79
C GLY A 41 1.97 -0.85 10.29
N PHE A 42 2.99 -0.09 9.91
CA PHE A 42 3.45 0.04 8.52
C PHE A 42 4.97 -0.14 8.45
N PRO A 43 5.49 -1.33 8.84
CA PRO A 43 6.92 -1.53 9.04
C PRO A 43 7.74 -1.32 7.77
N PHE A 44 7.22 -1.65 6.58
CA PHE A 44 7.96 -1.52 5.32
C PHE A 44 8.01 -0.05 4.87
N GLY A 45 6.91 0.68 5.00
CA GLY A 45 6.84 2.11 4.75
C GLY A 45 7.70 2.91 5.74
N GLU A 46 7.67 2.55 7.02
CA GLU A 46 8.53 3.18 8.05
C GLU A 46 10.01 2.90 7.78
N LEU A 47 10.36 1.66 7.42
CA LEU A 47 11.73 1.29 7.06
C LEU A 47 12.20 2.03 5.80
N LEU A 48 11.32 2.20 4.80
CA LEU A 48 11.63 2.98 3.61
C LEU A 48 11.94 4.44 3.98
N ILE A 49 11.11 5.06 4.82
CA ILE A 49 11.34 6.45 5.28
C ILE A 49 12.64 6.55 6.07
N LEU A 50 12.95 5.56 6.91
CA LEU A 50 14.22 5.51 7.64
C LEU A 50 15.41 5.50 6.68
N HIS A 51 15.43 4.60 5.71
CA HIS A 51 16.49 4.55 4.69
C HIS A 51 16.58 5.86 3.90
N TYR A 52 15.44 6.38 3.46
CA TYR A 52 15.38 7.65 2.73
C TYR A 52 16.05 8.78 3.50
N ASN A 53 15.78 8.89 4.81
CA ASN A 53 16.39 9.89 5.67
C ASN A 53 17.88 9.65 5.90
N MET A 54 18.31 8.39 6.07
CA MET A 54 19.74 8.03 6.23
C MET A 54 20.58 8.41 5.01
N PHE A 55 20.00 8.37 3.81
CA PHE A 55 20.67 8.77 2.57
C PHE A 55 20.44 10.23 2.18
N ASN A 56 20.04 11.09 3.12
CA ASN A 56 19.79 12.52 2.90
C ASN A 56 18.77 12.80 1.79
N GLY A 57 17.69 12.02 1.76
CA GLY A 57 16.57 12.25 0.86
C GLY A 57 16.03 13.68 0.94
N THR A 58 15.59 14.21 -0.19
CA THR A 58 14.96 15.54 -0.29
C THR A 58 13.79 15.69 0.70
N LYS A 59 13.68 16.86 1.34
CA LYS A 59 12.51 17.15 2.18
C LYS A 59 11.26 17.30 1.30
N THR A 60 10.43 16.27 1.24
CA THR A 60 9.16 16.25 0.49
C THR A 60 8.16 15.32 1.17
N GLU A 61 6.88 15.66 1.11
CA GLU A 61 5.80 14.79 1.60
C GLU A 61 5.52 13.62 0.66
N GLU A 62 6.01 13.67 -0.59
CA GLU A 62 5.86 12.58 -1.57
C GLU A 62 6.48 11.26 -1.09
N ILE A 63 7.42 11.31 -0.13
CA ILE A 63 7.99 10.10 0.45
C ILE A 63 6.93 9.25 1.17
N TYR A 64 5.92 9.88 1.79
CA TYR A 64 4.83 9.16 2.43
C TYR A 64 3.91 8.51 1.40
N SER A 65 3.78 9.07 0.20
CA SER A 65 3.07 8.44 -0.91
C SER A 65 3.81 7.19 -1.41
N VAL A 66 5.13 7.25 -1.51
CA VAL A 66 5.95 6.08 -1.88
C VAL A 66 5.90 5.00 -0.78
N ALA A 67 6.01 5.40 0.49
CA ALA A 67 5.88 4.47 1.61
C ALA A 67 4.50 3.79 1.64
N ALA A 68 3.42 4.55 1.41
CA ALA A 68 2.08 4.00 1.24
C ALA A 68 1.98 3.04 0.05
N ALA A 69 2.62 3.36 -1.08
CA ALA A 69 2.65 2.46 -2.24
C ALA A 69 3.34 1.12 -1.92
N VAL A 70 4.44 1.15 -1.16
CA VAL A 70 5.09 -0.09 -0.70
C VAL A 70 4.17 -0.90 0.22
N GLU A 71 3.48 -0.27 1.16
CA GLU A 71 2.51 -0.97 2.01
C GLU A 71 1.33 -1.55 1.21
N MET A 72 0.87 -0.88 0.15
CA MET A 72 -0.15 -1.44 -0.76
C MET A 72 0.36 -2.68 -1.50
N LEU A 73 1.62 -2.66 -1.92
CA LEU A 73 2.26 -3.80 -2.57
C LEU A 73 2.36 -4.99 -1.61
N ILE A 74 2.86 -4.77 -0.38
CA ILE A 74 2.97 -5.82 0.63
C ILE A 74 1.58 -6.38 0.97
N LEU A 75 0.58 -5.52 1.21
CA LEU A 75 -0.78 -5.96 1.48
C LEU A 75 -1.35 -6.80 0.31
N SER A 76 -1.04 -6.44 -0.93
CA SER A 76 -1.48 -7.24 -2.07
C SER A 76 -0.83 -8.63 -2.09
N PHE A 77 0.44 -8.75 -1.70
CA PHE A 77 1.12 -10.03 -1.61
C PHE A 77 0.64 -10.86 -0.42
N ASP A 78 0.45 -10.25 0.75
CA ASP A 78 -0.13 -10.91 1.93
C ASP A 78 -1.50 -11.52 1.58
N ILE A 79 -2.37 -10.79 0.85
CA ILE A 79 -3.69 -11.32 0.45
C ILE A 79 -3.57 -12.48 -0.55
N LEU A 80 -2.64 -12.41 -1.51
CA LEU A 80 -2.42 -13.49 -2.49
C LEU A 80 -1.90 -14.76 -1.81
N ASP A 81 -0.88 -14.60 -0.96
CA ASP A 81 -0.27 -15.67 -0.17
C ASP A 81 -1.33 -16.37 0.71
N ASP A 82 -2.15 -15.56 1.38
CA ASP A 82 -3.24 -16.06 2.21
C ASP A 82 -4.28 -16.92 1.43
N PHE A 83 -4.51 -16.60 0.15
CA PHE A 83 -5.37 -17.41 -0.73
C PHE A 83 -4.65 -18.66 -1.26
N GLU A 84 -3.37 -18.57 -1.57
CA GLU A 84 -2.54 -19.69 -2.03
C GLU A 84 -2.40 -20.78 -0.96
N ASP A 85 -2.19 -20.36 0.29
CA ASP A 85 -1.95 -21.24 1.44
C ASP A 85 -3.25 -21.66 2.18
N ASP A 86 -4.43 -21.22 1.73
CA ASP A 86 -5.75 -21.46 2.38
C ASP A 86 -5.83 -20.97 3.84
N ASP A 87 -5.09 -19.89 4.17
CA ASP A 87 -5.00 -19.32 5.51
C ASP A 87 -5.96 -18.12 5.73
N CYS A 88 -6.70 -17.71 4.68
CA CYS A 88 -7.50 -16.49 4.71
C CYS A 88 -8.70 -16.49 5.69
N LYS A 89 -9.07 -17.63 6.28
CA LYS A 89 -10.34 -17.87 7.00
C LYS A 89 -10.69 -16.83 8.09
N ASP A 90 -9.70 -16.28 8.77
CA ASP A 90 -9.90 -15.29 9.85
C ASP A 90 -9.64 -13.84 9.42
N LYS A 91 -9.45 -13.62 8.11
CA LYS A 91 -9.03 -12.35 7.52
C LYS A 91 -10.20 -11.66 6.82
N PRO A 92 -10.23 -10.32 6.75
CA PRO A 92 -11.38 -9.60 6.17
C PRO A 92 -11.58 -9.89 4.68
N TRP A 93 -10.55 -10.34 3.95
CA TRP A 93 -10.64 -10.74 2.55
C TRP A 93 -11.31 -12.10 2.31
N SER A 94 -11.54 -12.93 3.34
CA SER A 94 -12.24 -14.22 3.17
C SER A 94 -13.75 -14.09 2.94
N MET A 95 -14.37 -12.98 3.36
CA MET A 95 -15.82 -12.82 3.27
C MET A 95 -16.31 -12.76 1.83
N GLU A 96 -15.52 -12.15 0.94
CA GLU A 96 -15.88 -11.93 -0.45
C GLU A 96 -14.66 -12.19 -1.37
N PRO A 97 -14.27 -13.46 -1.59
CA PRO A 97 -13.02 -13.79 -2.28
C PRO A 97 -12.89 -13.19 -3.68
N ASN A 98 -13.99 -13.12 -4.43
CA ASN A 98 -14.01 -12.49 -5.76
C ASN A 98 -13.70 -10.99 -5.70
N VAL A 99 -14.21 -10.29 -4.68
CA VAL A 99 -13.95 -8.86 -4.47
C VAL A 99 -12.55 -8.65 -3.93
N ALA A 100 -12.06 -9.56 -3.09
CA ALA A 100 -10.70 -9.54 -2.58
C ALA A 100 -9.64 -9.67 -3.69
N LEU A 101 -9.86 -10.52 -4.70
CA LEU A 101 -8.98 -10.61 -5.87
C LEU A 101 -8.97 -9.31 -6.69
N ASN A 102 -10.12 -8.67 -6.87
CA ASN A 102 -10.21 -7.36 -7.51
C ASN A 102 -9.51 -6.27 -6.69
N ALA A 103 -9.65 -6.29 -5.36
CA ALA A 103 -8.98 -5.38 -4.44
C ALA A 103 -7.46 -5.54 -4.50
N THR A 104 -6.98 -6.77 -4.48
CA THR A 104 -5.57 -7.11 -4.64
C THR A 104 -5.00 -6.58 -5.95
N THR A 105 -5.71 -6.82 -7.06
CA THR A 105 -5.34 -6.30 -8.38
C THR A 105 -5.31 -4.77 -8.38
N ALA A 106 -6.30 -4.13 -7.74
CA ALA A 106 -6.34 -2.67 -7.61
C ALA A 106 -5.15 -2.13 -6.81
N LEU A 107 -4.75 -2.79 -5.71
CA LEU A 107 -3.58 -2.39 -4.90
C LEU A 107 -2.29 -2.45 -5.71
N LEU A 108 -2.09 -3.51 -6.51
CA LEU A 108 -0.92 -3.66 -7.40
C LEU A 108 -0.83 -2.53 -8.43
N PHE A 109 -1.93 -2.21 -9.12
CA PHE A 109 -1.91 -1.11 -10.08
C PHE A 109 -1.80 0.26 -9.40
N LEU A 110 -2.41 0.42 -8.23
CA LEU A 110 -2.39 1.66 -7.47
C LEU A 110 -0.98 1.99 -6.96
N CYS A 111 -0.23 1.01 -6.45
CA CYS A 111 1.13 1.26 -5.98
C CYS A 111 2.04 1.78 -7.12
N ILE A 112 1.94 1.19 -8.32
CA ILE A 112 2.66 1.64 -9.52
C ILE A 112 2.25 3.05 -9.90
N SER A 113 0.95 3.32 -9.97
CA SER A 113 0.41 4.64 -10.32
C SER A 113 0.88 5.73 -9.34
N VAL A 114 0.87 5.43 -8.04
CA VAL A 114 1.32 6.36 -7.00
C VAL A 114 2.79 6.70 -7.15
N ILE A 115 3.67 5.69 -7.31
CA ILE A 115 5.11 5.91 -7.49
C ILE A 115 5.37 6.73 -8.77
N ARG A 116 4.71 6.37 -9.87
CA ARG A 116 4.86 7.03 -11.18
C ARG A 116 4.45 8.51 -11.14
N ASN A 117 3.48 8.87 -10.32
CA ASN A 117 2.99 10.25 -10.20
C ASN A 117 3.83 11.13 -9.26
N THR A 118 4.87 10.60 -8.61
CA THR A 118 5.82 11.41 -7.83
C THR A 118 6.79 12.19 -8.71
N ARG A 119 7.52 13.13 -8.10
CA ARG A 119 8.60 13.89 -8.76
C ARG A 119 9.99 13.27 -8.54
N PHE A 120 10.07 12.06 -8.00
CA PHE A 120 11.35 11.38 -7.80
C PHE A 120 12.03 11.04 -9.13
N LYS A 121 13.33 11.37 -9.23
CA LYS A 121 14.15 11.14 -10.43
C LYS A 121 14.16 9.67 -10.86
N ASN A 122 14.26 8.75 -9.90
CA ASN A 122 14.44 7.32 -10.16
C ASN A 122 13.13 6.51 -10.03
N LYS A 123 11.96 7.17 -10.12
CA LYS A 123 10.67 6.50 -9.92
C LYS A 123 10.41 5.33 -10.88
N GLU A 124 10.81 5.44 -12.14
CA GLU A 124 10.65 4.35 -13.11
C GLU A 124 11.56 3.15 -12.79
N GLN A 125 12.76 3.39 -12.26
CA GLN A 125 13.64 2.32 -11.78
C GLN A 125 13.06 1.63 -10.54
N GLY A 126 12.40 2.37 -9.66
CA GLY A 126 11.68 1.76 -8.54
C GLY A 126 10.52 0.88 -9.00
N ILE A 127 9.80 1.29 -10.06
CA ILE A 127 8.69 0.53 -10.63
C ILE A 127 9.17 -0.72 -11.38
N SER A 128 10.34 -0.68 -12.03
CA SER A 128 10.83 -1.80 -12.86
C SER A 128 11.08 -3.07 -12.08
N ILE A 129 11.31 -2.99 -10.77
CA ILE A 129 11.45 -4.15 -9.86
C ILE A 129 10.22 -5.08 -9.94
N LEU A 130 9.03 -4.57 -10.26
CA LEU A 130 7.81 -5.36 -10.41
C LEU A 130 7.70 -6.08 -11.76
N SER A 131 8.66 -5.86 -12.67
CA SER A 131 8.68 -6.42 -14.03
C SER A 131 9.93 -7.28 -14.30
N GLU A 132 10.79 -7.45 -13.28
CA GLU A 132 11.96 -8.33 -13.30
C GLU A 132 11.59 -9.72 -12.77
#